data_AF-A0A127SNS0-F1
#
_entry.id   AF-A0A127SNS0-F1
#
_cell.length_a   1.000
_cell.length_b   1.000
_cell.length_c   1.000
_cell.angle_alpha   90.00
_cell.angle_beta   90.00
_cell.angle_gamma   90.00
#
_symmetry.space_group_name_H-M   'P 1'
#
loop_
_entity.id
_entity.type
_entity.pdbx_description
1 polymer ?
#
loop_
_entity_poly.entity_id
_entity_poly.type
_entity_poly.pdbx_seq_one_letter_code
_entity_poly.pdbx_strand_id
1 'polypeptide(L)'
;GWVAVVVIIVLCLVALIAGSVFGIFFSGEDSGTGMSMQTVVQEINQEYDDRLEQEKNPVSYDVLEMSGSRAVWKEVLAVYSVKVNTDPDNPMEVATVDETKKQLLSDIFWEMNNISSRTETKTHTEIEESDDGHGNIVQTETTVTETFLYITVSHKTVDEMAAMYGFNQEQKDYLAELLQDENNHLWSQVLYGIGYSDDQIVTVALSQVGNVGGQPYWSWYGFDSRVEWCACFVSWCANECGYIDDGIIPKYAGCVNGVQWFRDRGQWADGSYEPSPGTIIFFDWEGDGVTDHTGIVQKCENSTVYTVEGNSGDTCRTKTYPVGSSVIYGYGIPAY
;
A
#
# COMPACT_ATOMS: atom_id res chain seq x y z
N GLY A 1 -2.77 8.02 49.73
CA GLY A 1 -1.85 9.17 49.79
C GLY A 1 -0.89 9.18 48.62
N TRP A 2 0.04 8.23 48.55
CA TRP A 2 1.08 8.18 47.50
C TRP A 2 0.59 7.62 46.15
N VAL A 3 -0.31 6.62 46.16
CA VAL A 3 -0.88 6.02 44.92
C VAL A 3 -1.58 7.08 44.07
N ALA A 4 -2.37 7.98 44.68
CA ALA A 4 -3.02 9.06 43.95
C ALA A 4 -2.03 10.06 43.34
N VAL A 5 -0.92 10.35 44.03
CA VAL A 5 0.14 11.24 43.50
C VAL A 5 0.85 10.58 42.32
N VAL A 6 1.15 9.28 42.40
CA VAL A 6 1.75 8.53 41.29
C VAL A 6 0.81 8.50 40.07
N VAL A 7 -0.48 8.24 40.29
CA VAL A 7 -1.49 8.26 39.22
C VAL A 7 -1.55 9.63 38.54
N ILE A 8 -1.57 10.72 39.31
CA ILE A 8 -1.59 12.08 38.76
C ILE A 8 -0.33 12.36 37.93
N ILE A 9 0.86 11.97 38.42
CA ILE A 9 2.12 12.17 37.68
C ILE A 9 2.10 11.41 36.36
N VAL A 10 1.65 10.14 36.37
CA VAL A 10 1.54 9.34 35.14
C VAL A 10 0.57 9.97 34.14
N LEU A 11 -0.59 10.44 34.60
CA LEU A 11 -1.56 11.12 33.74
C LEU A 11 -1.00 12.42 33.14
N CYS A 12 -0.25 13.21 33.91
CA CYS A 12 0.41 14.41 33.41
C CYS A 12 1.48 14.10 32.36
N LEU A 13 2.25 13.02 32.53
CA LEU A 13 3.25 12.60 31.55
C LEU A 13 2.60 12.15 30.24
N VAL A 14 1.53 11.36 30.31
CA VAL A 14 0.77 10.95 29.12
C VAL A 14 0.18 12.17 28.41
N ALA A 15 -0.39 13.13 29.14
CA ALA A 15 -0.92 14.35 28.55
C ALA A 15 0.16 15.22 27.87
N LEU A 16 1.38 15.28 28.44
CA LEU A 16 2.51 15.99 27.83
C LEU A 16 2.97 15.32 26.53
N ILE A 17 3.03 13.99 26.50
CA ILE A 17 3.38 13.26 25.27
C ILE A 17 2.29 13.44 24.22
N ALA A 18 1.01 13.33 24.60
CA ALA A 18 -0.12 13.55 23.70
C ALA A 18 -0.17 14.97 23.11
N GLY A 19 0.29 15.97 23.85
CA GLY A 19 0.39 17.36 23.37
C GLY A 19 1.65 17.67 22.53
N SER A 20 2.57 16.72 22.38
CA SER A 20 3.82 16.88 21.63
C SER A 20 3.73 16.30 20.21
N VAL A 21 4.83 16.37 19.46
CA VAL A 21 4.99 15.68 18.16
C VAL A 21 4.78 14.16 18.26
N PHE A 22 4.96 13.56 19.44
CA PHE A 22 4.68 12.14 19.68
C PHE A 22 3.19 11.85 19.90
N GLY A 23 2.36 12.90 20.02
CA GLY A 23 0.92 12.78 20.13
C GLY A 23 0.29 12.02 18.97
N ILE A 24 0.94 12.02 17.80
CA ILE A 24 0.51 11.30 16.60
C ILE A 24 0.25 9.80 16.87
N PHE A 25 1.00 9.19 17.81
CA PHE A 25 0.83 7.79 18.19
C PHE A 25 -0.48 7.47 18.91
N PHE A 26 -1.22 8.49 19.36
CA PHE A 26 -2.52 8.35 20.00
C PHE A 26 -3.69 8.61 19.04
N SER A 27 -3.42 8.96 17.77
CA SER A 27 -4.44 9.33 16.76
C SER A 27 -5.16 8.15 16.08
N GLY A 28 -4.87 6.92 16.51
CA GLY A 28 -5.45 5.70 15.95
C GLY A 28 -6.93 5.46 16.32
N GLU A 29 -7.42 6.07 17.40
CA GLU A 29 -8.81 5.91 17.86
C GLU A 29 -9.64 7.17 17.58
N ASP A 30 -10.95 7.00 17.39
CA ASP A 30 -11.88 8.14 17.28
C ASP A 30 -12.02 8.82 18.64
N SER A 31 -11.49 10.03 18.74
CA SER A 31 -11.54 10.88 19.95
C SER A 31 -12.91 11.51 20.25
N GLY A 32 -13.98 11.09 19.55
CA GLY A 32 -15.32 11.67 19.64
C GLY A 32 -15.55 12.81 18.64
N THR A 33 -14.63 12.99 17.69
CA THR A 33 -14.74 13.91 16.55
C THR A 33 -15.37 13.24 15.32
N GLY A 34 -15.48 11.90 15.32
CA GLY A 34 -16.02 11.09 14.24
C GLY A 34 -14.98 10.62 13.22
N MET A 35 -13.68 10.85 13.46
CA MET A 35 -12.59 10.48 12.55
C MET A 35 -11.39 9.91 13.30
N SER A 36 -10.81 8.83 12.77
CA SER A 36 -9.50 8.30 13.16
C SER A 36 -8.46 8.61 12.09
N MET A 37 -7.18 8.56 12.44
CA MET A 37 -6.09 8.72 11.45
C MET A 37 -6.19 7.69 10.32
N GLN A 38 -6.64 6.47 10.63
CA GLN A 38 -6.84 5.39 9.66
C GLN A 38 -7.85 5.79 8.58
N THR A 39 -9.01 6.33 9.00
CA THR A 39 -10.05 6.80 8.08
C THR A 39 -9.51 7.92 7.19
N VAL A 40 -8.80 8.89 7.75
CA VAL A 40 -8.24 10.00 6.97
C VAL A 40 -7.19 9.53 5.97
N VAL A 41 -6.29 8.63 6.38
CA VAL A 41 -5.30 8.01 5.49
C VAL A 41 -5.98 7.25 4.35
N GLN A 42 -7.06 6.51 4.64
CA GLN A 42 -7.83 5.79 3.63
C GLN A 42 -8.50 6.75 2.64
N GLU A 43 -9.09 7.85 3.11
CA GLU A 43 -9.71 8.85 2.24
C GLU A 43 -8.68 9.53 1.32
N ILE A 44 -7.50 9.91 1.86
CA ILE A 44 -6.43 10.50 1.04
C ILE A 44 -5.88 9.47 0.04
N ASN A 45 -5.78 8.19 0.41
CA ASN A 45 -5.42 7.13 -0.54
C ASN A 45 -6.45 7.00 -1.66
N GLN A 46 -7.74 7.11 -1.35
CA GLN A 46 -8.80 7.09 -2.36
C GLN A 46 -8.68 8.30 -3.30
N GLU A 47 -8.46 9.50 -2.76
CA GLU A 47 -8.21 10.70 -3.57
C GLU A 47 -6.98 10.55 -4.48
N TYR A 48 -5.92 9.95 -3.94
CA TYR A 48 -4.70 9.66 -4.69
C TYR A 48 -4.96 8.68 -5.84
N ASP A 49 -5.69 7.60 -5.57
CA ASP A 49 -6.09 6.62 -6.56
C ASP A 49 -6.99 7.24 -7.64
N ASP A 50 -7.96 8.06 -7.25
CA ASP A 50 -8.84 8.78 -8.18
C ASP A 50 -8.04 9.72 -9.08
N ARG A 51 -7.00 10.37 -8.56
CA ARG A 51 -6.12 11.24 -9.35
C ARG A 51 -5.26 10.44 -10.32
N LEU A 52 -4.75 9.27 -9.93
CA LEU A 52 -4.07 8.37 -10.86
C LEU A 52 -4.98 7.92 -12.00
N GLU A 53 -6.24 7.61 -11.72
CA GLU A 53 -7.21 7.26 -12.76
C GLU A 53 -7.55 8.46 -13.66
N GLN A 54 -7.61 9.67 -13.10
CA GLN A 54 -7.79 10.89 -13.90
C GLN A 54 -6.63 11.14 -14.87
N GLU A 55 -5.40 10.72 -14.57
CA GLU A 55 -4.27 10.81 -15.51
C GLU A 55 -4.38 9.79 -16.66
N LYS A 56 -5.14 8.70 -16.48
CA LYS A 56 -5.37 7.67 -17.51
C LYS A 56 -6.48 8.08 -18.49
N ASN A 57 -7.51 8.75 -18.01
CA ASN A 57 -8.73 9.04 -18.78
C ASN A 57 -8.61 10.01 -19.98
N PRO A 58 -7.71 11.02 -20.02
CA PRO A 58 -7.75 12.04 -21.07
C PRO A 58 -7.17 11.59 -22.41
N VAL A 59 -6.52 10.42 -22.48
CA VAL A 59 -5.81 9.96 -23.68
C VAL A 59 -6.24 8.54 -24.05
N SER A 60 -6.55 8.31 -25.32
CA SER A 60 -6.62 6.95 -25.86
C SER A 60 -5.20 6.42 -26.03
N TYR A 61 -4.81 5.43 -25.24
CA TYR A 61 -3.50 4.78 -25.31
C TYR A 61 -3.67 3.27 -25.56
N ASP A 62 -2.67 2.68 -26.19
CA ASP A 62 -2.60 1.25 -26.46
C ASP A 62 -1.84 0.54 -25.34
N VAL A 63 -0.82 1.21 -24.78
CA VAL A 63 0.05 0.66 -23.72
C VAL A 63 0.18 1.64 -22.57
N LEU A 64 0.05 1.15 -21.33
CA LEU A 64 0.30 1.89 -20.10
C LEU A 64 1.63 1.43 -19.47
N GLU A 65 2.50 2.38 -19.17
CA GLU A 65 3.72 2.15 -18.38
C GLU A 65 3.71 3.05 -17.14
N MET A 66 3.59 2.43 -15.96
CA MET A 66 3.68 3.14 -14.68
C MET A 66 5.03 2.89 -14.01
N SER A 67 5.57 3.90 -13.33
CA SER A 67 6.81 3.77 -12.58
C SER A 67 6.90 4.71 -11.38
N GLY A 68 7.72 4.31 -10.40
CA GLY A 68 8.00 5.07 -9.19
C GLY A 68 7.03 4.77 -8.04
N SER A 69 6.99 5.67 -7.06
CA SER A 69 6.21 5.50 -5.84
C SER A 69 5.92 6.84 -5.17
N ARG A 70 4.80 6.89 -4.44
CA ARG A 70 4.51 7.98 -3.51
C ARG A 70 5.27 7.81 -2.19
N ALA A 71 5.33 8.88 -1.40
CA ALA A 71 5.88 8.88 -0.06
C ALA A 71 5.15 7.88 0.83
N VAL A 72 5.92 7.24 1.73
CA VAL A 72 5.38 6.31 2.71
C VAL A 72 4.63 7.09 3.79
N TRP A 73 3.50 6.55 4.24
CA TRP A 73 2.64 7.25 5.20
C TRP A 73 3.32 7.63 6.50
N LYS A 74 4.23 6.80 7.03
CA LYS A 74 5.00 7.15 8.24
C LYS A 74 5.81 8.43 8.08
N GLU A 75 6.35 8.68 6.89
CA GLU A 75 7.13 9.89 6.60
C GLU A 75 6.22 11.12 6.45
N VAL A 76 5.10 10.96 5.74
CA VAL A 76 4.08 12.02 5.61
C VAL A 76 3.55 12.43 6.98
N LEU A 77 3.20 11.46 7.83
CA LEU A 77 2.71 11.71 9.18
C LEU A 77 3.78 12.28 10.12
N ALA A 78 5.04 11.89 9.99
CA ALA A 78 6.14 12.48 10.76
C ALA A 78 6.34 13.96 10.40
N VAL A 79 6.34 14.29 9.10
CA VAL A 79 6.42 15.68 8.61
C VAL A 79 5.20 16.49 9.07
N TYR A 80 3.99 15.92 8.94
CA TYR A 80 2.76 16.52 9.44
C TYR A 80 2.84 16.82 10.93
N SER A 81 3.25 15.82 11.72
CA SER A 81 3.31 15.93 13.17
C SER A 81 4.22 17.08 13.60
N VAL A 82 5.43 17.13 13.04
CA VAL A 82 6.39 18.20 13.37
C VAL A 82 5.89 19.55 12.87
N LYS A 83 5.43 19.66 11.61
CA LYS A 83 4.95 20.93 11.04
C LYS A 83 3.80 21.52 11.86
N VAL A 84 2.81 20.71 12.20
CA VAL A 84 1.56 21.17 12.81
C VAL A 84 1.71 21.41 14.31
N ASN A 85 2.44 20.54 15.02
CA ASN A 85 2.62 20.68 16.46
C ASN A 85 3.58 21.82 16.84
N THR A 86 4.57 22.09 15.99
CA THR A 86 5.59 23.11 16.23
C THR A 86 5.38 24.39 15.41
N ASP A 87 4.18 24.57 14.84
CA ASP A 87 3.83 25.80 14.12
C ASP A 87 3.97 27.02 15.05
N PRO A 88 4.76 28.05 14.68
CA PRO A 88 5.03 29.18 15.55
C PRO A 88 3.83 30.12 15.73
N ASP A 89 2.90 30.13 14.78
CA ASP A 89 1.75 31.02 14.75
C ASP A 89 0.50 30.35 15.33
N ASN A 90 0.30 29.06 15.03
CA ASN A 90 -0.87 28.30 15.46
C ASN A 90 -0.55 26.82 15.74
N PRO A 91 0.16 26.50 16.84
CA PRO A 91 0.51 25.13 17.18
C PRO A 91 -0.75 24.33 17.52
N MET A 92 -0.87 23.13 16.94
CA MET A 92 -1.99 22.22 17.17
C MET A 92 -1.51 20.86 17.68
N GLU A 93 -2.28 20.25 18.58
CA GLU A 93 -2.02 18.84 18.95
C GLU A 93 -2.34 17.92 17.77
N VAL A 94 -1.73 16.74 17.77
CA VAL A 94 -1.80 15.76 16.67
C VAL A 94 -2.30 14.39 17.15
N ALA A 95 -2.80 14.32 18.38
CA ALA A 95 -3.40 13.12 18.97
C ALA A 95 -4.86 12.94 18.56
N THR A 96 -5.54 13.99 18.10
CA THR A 96 -6.89 13.92 17.54
C THR A 96 -6.93 14.41 16.11
N VAL A 97 -7.95 13.98 15.35
CA VAL A 97 -8.16 14.40 13.97
C VAL A 97 -9.54 15.03 13.81
N ASP A 98 -9.57 16.17 13.15
CA ASP A 98 -10.77 16.91 12.73
C ASP A 98 -10.60 17.33 11.26
N GLU A 99 -11.61 17.97 10.65
CA GLU A 99 -11.57 18.36 9.24
C GLU A 99 -10.44 19.35 8.91
N THR A 100 -10.06 20.21 9.87
CA THR A 100 -8.98 21.17 9.66
C THR A 100 -7.64 20.44 9.62
N LYS A 101 -7.41 19.54 10.57
CA LYS A 101 -6.21 18.70 10.63
C LYS A 101 -6.10 17.73 9.45
N LYS A 102 -7.23 17.16 9.02
CA LYS A 102 -7.32 16.35 7.80
C LYS A 102 -6.90 17.15 6.57
N GLN A 103 -7.40 18.37 6.40
CA GLN A 103 -7.00 19.20 5.26
C GLN A 103 -5.50 19.50 5.29
N LEU A 104 -4.94 19.86 6.45
CA LEU A 104 -3.50 20.08 6.60
C LEU A 104 -2.68 18.84 6.24
N LEU A 105 -3.13 17.64 6.64
CA LEU A 105 -2.49 16.39 6.28
C LEU A 105 -2.57 16.12 4.78
N SER A 106 -3.74 16.34 4.15
CA SER A 106 -3.92 16.20 2.70
C SER A 106 -3.01 17.17 1.94
N ASP A 107 -2.93 18.42 2.36
CA ASP A 107 -2.05 19.43 1.73
C ASP A 107 -0.58 18.99 1.79
N ILE A 108 -0.10 18.53 2.95
CA ILE A 108 1.28 18.03 3.10
C ILE A 108 1.51 16.78 2.25
N PHE A 109 0.55 15.85 2.20
CA PHE A 109 0.64 14.67 1.34
C PHE A 109 0.81 15.08 -0.13
N TRP A 110 0.05 16.06 -0.61
CA TRP A 110 0.14 16.54 -1.98
C TRP A 110 1.34 17.45 -2.25
N GLU A 111 1.90 18.12 -1.24
CA GLU A 111 3.17 18.83 -1.35
C GLU A 111 4.37 17.87 -1.44
N MET A 112 4.26 16.71 -0.79
CA MET A 112 5.28 15.66 -0.79
C MET A 112 5.25 14.82 -2.06
N ASN A 113 4.07 14.59 -2.65
CA ASN A 113 3.88 13.69 -3.79
C ASN A 113 3.69 14.43 -5.12
N ASN A 114 4.16 13.82 -6.20
CA ASN A 114 3.96 14.34 -7.55
C ASN A 114 3.64 13.19 -8.53
N ILE A 115 2.59 13.40 -9.33
CA ILE A 115 2.18 12.50 -10.41
C ILE A 115 2.37 13.28 -11.71
N SER A 116 3.11 12.70 -12.66
CA SER A 116 3.28 13.27 -14.00
C SER A 116 2.95 12.24 -15.06
N SER A 117 2.29 12.68 -16.12
CA SER A 117 1.96 11.85 -17.28
C SER A 117 2.60 12.41 -18.55
N ARG A 118 2.97 11.53 -19.47
CA ARG A 118 3.38 11.89 -20.84
C ARG A 118 2.95 10.81 -21.81
N THR A 119 2.74 11.18 -23.07
CA THR A 119 2.40 10.24 -24.14
C THR A 119 3.50 10.20 -25.20
N GLU A 120 3.70 9.02 -25.79
CA GLU A 120 4.67 8.81 -26.86
C GLU A 120 4.11 7.81 -27.87
N THR A 121 4.11 8.16 -29.15
CA THR A 121 3.72 7.23 -30.21
C THR A 121 4.95 6.54 -30.77
N LYS A 122 4.96 5.21 -30.76
CA LYS A 122 6.01 4.38 -31.35
C LYS A 122 5.45 3.60 -32.53
N THR A 123 6.29 3.42 -33.54
CA THR A 123 5.96 2.60 -34.71
C THR A 123 6.91 1.41 -34.76
N HIS A 124 6.36 0.21 -34.87
CA HIS A 124 7.13 -1.01 -35.06
C HIS A 124 6.51 -1.88 -36.16
N THR A 125 7.28 -2.85 -36.65
CA THR A 125 6.86 -3.75 -37.70
C THR A 125 6.58 -5.11 -37.09
N GLU A 126 5.33 -5.56 -37.20
CA GLU A 126 4.94 -6.93 -36.86
C GLU A 126 5.01 -7.79 -38.13
N ILE A 127 5.51 -9.02 -37.97
CA ILE A 127 5.59 -10.01 -39.04
C ILE A 127 4.57 -11.09 -38.72
N GLU A 128 3.48 -11.15 -39.49
CA GLU A 128 2.52 -12.25 -39.41
C GLU A 128 2.91 -13.33 -40.43
N GLU A 129 3.05 -14.56 -39.95
CA GLU A 129 3.29 -15.73 -40.79
C GLU A 129 1.96 -16.42 -41.12
N SER A 130 1.65 -16.56 -42.40
CA SER A 130 0.44 -17.23 -42.89
C SER A 130 0.77 -18.29 -43.94
N ASP A 131 -0.01 -19.38 -43.97
CA ASP A 131 0.11 -20.41 -45.00
C ASP A 131 -0.68 -19.97 -46.24
N ASP A 132 -0.04 -19.97 -47.41
CA ASP A 132 -0.65 -19.61 -48.71
C ASP A 132 -1.63 -20.67 -49.26
N GLY A 133 -1.97 -21.67 -48.46
CA GLY A 133 -2.81 -22.81 -48.84
C GLY A 133 -2.08 -23.83 -49.72
N HIS A 134 -0.79 -23.64 -49.98
CA HIS A 134 0.08 -24.56 -50.70
C HIS A 134 1.25 -25.05 -49.83
N GLY A 135 1.27 -24.70 -48.54
CA GLY A 135 2.30 -25.10 -47.59
C GLY A 135 3.55 -24.21 -47.60
N ASN A 136 3.49 -23.03 -48.22
CA ASN A 136 4.55 -22.03 -48.08
C ASN A 136 4.18 -21.03 -46.99
N ILE A 137 5.15 -20.68 -46.16
CA ILE A 137 5.01 -19.60 -45.17
C ILE A 137 5.19 -18.27 -45.89
N VAL A 138 4.16 -17.43 -45.84
CA VAL A 138 4.15 -16.06 -46.32
C VAL A 138 4.23 -15.13 -45.11
N GLN A 139 5.26 -14.29 -45.10
CA GLN A 139 5.44 -13.24 -44.10
C GLN A 139 4.77 -11.96 -44.59
N THR A 140 3.81 -11.44 -43.83
CA THR A 140 3.20 -10.14 -44.06
C THR A 140 3.74 -9.16 -43.02
N GLU A 141 4.45 -8.14 -43.48
CA GLU A 141 4.91 -7.04 -42.62
C GLU A 141 3.77 -6.02 -42.45
N THR A 142 3.33 -5.83 -41.21
CA THR A 142 2.34 -4.81 -40.85
C THR A 142 3.02 -3.76 -39.98
N THR A 143 2.94 -2.50 -40.41
CA THR A 143 3.39 -1.38 -39.58
C THR A 143 2.32 -1.08 -38.53
N VAL A 144 2.64 -1.37 -37.27
CA VAL A 144 1.78 -1.07 -36.13
C VAL A 144 2.25 0.23 -35.48
N THR A 145 1.30 1.09 -35.13
CA THR A 145 1.55 2.34 -34.42
C THR A 145 0.83 2.28 -33.10
N GLU A 146 1.59 2.36 -32.01
CA GLU A 146 1.08 2.26 -30.64
C GLU A 146 1.36 3.56 -29.90
N THR A 147 0.36 4.02 -29.15
CA THR A 147 0.46 5.17 -28.26
C THR A 147 0.68 4.68 -26.84
N PHE A 148 1.84 5.02 -26.29
CA PHE A 148 2.24 4.72 -24.92
C PHE A 148 1.85 5.88 -24.01
N LEU A 149 1.16 5.58 -22.91
CA LEU A 149 0.98 6.49 -21.78
C LEU A 149 1.98 6.11 -20.69
N TYR A 150 2.87 7.05 -20.34
CA TYR A 150 3.78 6.90 -19.21
C TYR A 150 3.24 7.70 -18.03
N ILE A 151 3.04 7.04 -16.90
CA ILE A 151 2.75 7.70 -15.61
C ILE A 151 3.94 7.50 -14.69
N THR A 152 4.51 8.60 -14.20
CA THR A 152 5.60 8.59 -13.22
C THR A 152 5.11 9.18 -11.92
N VAL A 153 5.24 8.41 -10.84
CA VAL A 153 4.99 8.85 -9.48
C VAL A 153 6.33 9.11 -8.80
N SER A 154 6.46 10.26 -8.18
CA SER A 154 7.65 10.66 -7.42
C SER A 154 7.24 11.32 -6.12
N HIS A 155 8.16 11.37 -5.17
CA HIS A 155 7.95 12.05 -3.91
C HIS A 155 9.22 12.74 -3.43
N LYS A 156 9.03 13.74 -2.56
CA LYS A 156 10.09 14.39 -1.79
C LYS A 156 10.39 13.54 -0.57
N THR A 157 11.66 13.46 -0.24
CA THR A 157 12.13 12.90 1.02
C THR A 157 11.74 13.80 2.20
N VAL A 158 11.80 13.24 3.41
CA VAL A 158 11.59 13.99 4.66
C VAL A 158 12.53 15.20 4.76
N ASP A 159 13.79 15.05 4.34
CA ASP A 159 14.78 16.14 4.36
C ASP A 159 14.42 17.27 3.39
N GLU A 160 13.91 16.93 2.20
CA GLU A 160 13.45 17.92 1.23
C GLU A 160 12.21 18.68 1.74
N MET A 161 11.29 17.99 2.42
CA MET A 161 10.14 18.61 3.07
C MET A 161 10.56 19.52 4.23
N ALA A 162 11.48 19.05 5.08
CA ALA A 162 12.03 19.83 6.18
C ALA A 162 12.75 21.10 5.66
N ALA A 163 13.49 20.99 4.55
CA ALA A 163 14.12 22.14 3.90
C ALA A 163 13.07 23.11 3.32
N MET A 164 12.03 22.59 2.66
CA MET A 164 10.95 23.40 2.09
C MET A 164 10.21 24.23 3.16
N TYR A 165 9.92 23.63 4.31
CA TYR A 165 9.26 24.31 5.42
C TYR A 165 10.20 25.13 6.32
N GLY A 166 11.51 25.09 6.06
CA GLY A 166 12.49 25.82 6.86
C GLY A 166 12.65 25.30 8.28
N PHE A 167 12.52 23.98 8.48
CA PHE A 167 12.66 23.37 9.79
C PHE A 167 14.03 23.67 10.42
N ASN A 168 14.00 24.08 11.69
CA ASN A 168 15.18 24.28 12.50
C ASN A 168 15.77 22.93 12.97
N GLN A 169 16.89 22.98 13.71
CA GLN A 169 17.55 21.74 14.16
C GLN A 169 16.66 20.91 15.09
N GLU A 170 15.95 21.53 16.01
CA GLU A 170 15.06 20.83 16.96
C GLU A 170 13.93 20.08 16.23
N GLN A 171 13.31 20.73 15.23
CA GLN A 171 12.28 20.11 14.40
C GLN A 171 12.81 18.92 13.59
N LYS A 172 14.07 19.00 13.13
CA LYS A 172 14.74 17.87 12.44
C LYS A 172 15.06 16.73 13.40
N ASP A 173 15.45 17.05 14.63
CA ASP A 173 15.70 16.05 15.66
C ASP A 173 14.39 15.31 16.02
N TYR A 174 13.26 16.02 16.15
CA TYR A 174 11.94 15.40 16.32
C TYR A 174 11.56 14.48 15.15
N LEU A 175 11.80 14.91 13.90
CA LEU A 175 11.59 14.07 12.71
C LEU A 175 12.42 12.78 12.78
N ALA A 176 13.71 12.90 13.12
CA ALA A 176 14.60 11.76 13.24
C ALA A 176 14.17 10.79 14.35
N GLU A 177 13.73 11.31 15.50
CA GLU A 177 13.20 10.50 16.60
C GLU A 177 11.90 9.78 16.21
N LEU A 178 10.95 10.47 15.57
CA LEU A 178 9.69 9.87 15.11
C LEU A 178 9.91 8.70 14.12
N LEU A 179 10.93 8.80 13.28
CA LEU A 179 11.23 7.84 12.22
C LEU A 179 12.21 6.72 12.64
N GLN A 180 12.61 6.67 13.91
CA GLN A 180 13.37 5.57 14.46
C GLN A 180 12.65 4.23 14.25
N ASP A 181 13.42 3.18 13.94
CA ASP A 181 12.85 1.85 13.66
C ASP A 181 12.11 1.27 14.87
N GLU A 182 12.51 1.66 16.07
CA GLU A 182 11.84 1.33 17.33
C GLU A 182 10.37 1.79 17.34
N ASN A 183 10.02 2.85 16.59
CA ASN A 183 8.67 3.39 16.49
C ASN A 183 7.83 2.75 15.38
N ASN A 184 8.38 1.84 14.56
CA ASN A 184 7.64 1.20 13.46
C ASN A 184 6.35 0.48 13.93
N HIS A 185 6.35 -0.05 15.16
CA HIS A 185 5.16 -0.67 15.75
C HIS A 185 4.06 0.36 16.07
N LEU A 186 4.43 1.53 16.60
CA LEU A 186 3.49 2.62 16.88
C LEU A 186 2.89 3.17 15.58
N TRP A 187 3.72 3.28 14.53
CA TRP A 187 3.24 3.64 13.19
C TRP A 187 2.25 2.61 12.64
N SER A 188 2.53 1.32 12.83
CA SER A 188 1.63 0.24 12.38
C SER A 188 0.28 0.30 13.09
N GLN A 189 0.29 0.61 14.39
CA GLN A 189 -0.93 0.78 15.17
C GLN A 189 -1.75 1.99 14.70
N VAL A 190 -1.12 3.16 14.52
CA VAL A 190 -1.81 4.38 14.07
C VAL A 190 -2.39 4.23 12.67
N LEU A 191 -1.60 3.70 11.74
CA LEU A 191 -1.98 3.64 10.33
C LEU A 191 -2.98 2.52 10.04
N TYR A 192 -2.92 1.42 10.79
CA TYR A 192 -3.54 0.17 10.36
C TYR A 192 -4.29 -0.57 11.47
N GLY A 193 -4.15 -0.15 12.73
CA GLY A 193 -4.83 -0.74 13.87
C GLY A 193 -4.23 -2.07 14.32
N ILE A 194 -2.99 -2.34 13.91
CA ILE A 194 -2.27 -3.59 14.17
C ILE A 194 -1.46 -3.41 15.46
N GLY A 195 -1.76 -4.23 16.47
CA GLY A 195 -1.04 -4.28 17.75
C GLY A 195 0.08 -5.32 17.76
N TYR A 196 0.62 -5.61 18.95
CA TYR A 196 1.71 -6.59 19.17
C TYR A 196 1.23 -8.03 18.85
N SER A 197 1.29 -8.47 17.58
CA SER A 197 1.22 -9.88 17.17
C SER A 197 1.75 -10.10 15.74
N ASP A 198 1.79 -11.38 15.34
CA ASP A 198 2.42 -12.05 14.18
C ASP A 198 2.10 -11.50 12.75
N ASP A 199 1.60 -10.28 12.64
CA ASP A 199 1.09 -9.64 11.42
C ASP A 199 2.21 -8.95 10.60
N GLN A 200 3.44 -9.43 10.70
CA GLN A 200 4.61 -8.79 10.07
C GLN A 200 4.44 -8.61 8.56
N ILE A 201 3.87 -9.62 7.89
CA ILE A 201 3.60 -9.54 6.45
C ILE A 201 2.57 -8.48 6.09
N VAL A 202 1.61 -8.21 6.99
CA VAL A 202 0.62 -7.16 6.78
C VAL A 202 1.31 -5.80 6.86
N THR A 203 2.16 -5.58 7.87
CA THR A 203 2.96 -4.35 7.98
C THR A 203 3.87 -4.13 6.77
N VAL A 204 4.56 -5.17 6.30
CA VAL A 204 5.39 -5.10 5.08
C VAL A 204 4.54 -4.76 3.86
N ALA A 205 3.42 -5.44 3.65
CA ALA A 205 2.53 -5.17 2.53
C ALA A 205 2.01 -3.73 2.54
N LEU A 206 1.62 -3.24 3.71
CA LEU A 206 1.10 -1.89 3.87
C LEU A 206 2.15 -0.80 3.64
N SER A 207 3.42 -1.07 3.95
CA SER A 207 4.51 -0.15 3.63
C SER A 207 4.73 0.01 2.13
N GLN A 208 4.21 -0.91 1.32
CA GLN A 208 4.32 -0.88 -0.14
C GLN A 208 3.16 -0.17 -0.84
N VAL A 209 2.10 0.22 -0.11
CA VAL A 209 0.95 0.94 -0.69
C VAL A 209 1.42 2.22 -1.38
N GLY A 210 1.05 2.38 -2.64
CA GLY A 210 1.42 3.52 -3.48
C GLY A 210 2.60 3.27 -4.43
N ASN A 211 3.23 2.10 -4.38
CA ASN A 211 4.13 1.66 -5.46
C ASN A 211 3.34 1.40 -6.75
N VAL A 212 3.87 1.83 -7.89
CA VAL A 212 3.26 1.63 -9.22
C VAL A 212 4.20 0.87 -10.16
N GLY A 213 3.65 0.12 -11.11
CA GLY A 213 4.42 -0.65 -12.12
C GLY A 213 5.09 -1.92 -11.62
N GLY A 214 5.16 -2.12 -10.30
CA GLY A 214 5.57 -3.37 -9.67
C GLY A 214 7.05 -3.77 -9.82
N GLN A 215 7.90 -2.86 -10.33
CA GLN A 215 9.29 -3.15 -10.66
C GLN A 215 10.10 -3.78 -9.53
N PRO A 216 10.00 -3.33 -8.28
CA PRO A 216 10.67 -3.99 -7.15
C PRO A 216 10.31 -5.48 -6.99
N TYR A 217 9.08 -5.88 -7.32
CA TYR A 217 8.56 -7.23 -7.03
C TYR A 217 8.86 -8.20 -8.17
N TRP A 218 8.50 -7.85 -9.42
CA TRP A 218 8.72 -8.78 -10.54
C TRP A 218 10.21 -8.93 -10.87
N SER A 219 11.02 -7.88 -10.69
CA SER A 219 12.47 -7.99 -10.91
C SER A 219 13.16 -8.81 -9.81
N TRP A 220 12.78 -8.63 -8.54
CA TRP A 220 13.24 -9.46 -7.44
C TRP A 220 12.87 -10.94 -7.64
N TYR A 221 11.67 -11.20 -8.17
CA TYR A 221 11.24 -12.56 -8.46
C TYR A 221 12.13 -13.23 -9.52
N GLY A 222 12.61 -12.44 -10.49
CA GLY A 222 13.55 -12.86 -11.53
C GLY A 222 13.07 -12.59 -12.97
N PHE A 223 12.06 -11.73 -13.16
CA PHE A 223 11.60 -11.33 -14.49
C PHE A 223 12.40 -10.13 -15.02
N ASP A 224 12.76 -10.17 -16.30
CA ASP A 224 13.53 -9.10 -16.97
C ASP A 224 12.67 -7.93 -17.47
N SER A 225 11.34 -8.09 -17.46
CA SER A 225 10.37 -7.09 -17.90
C SER A 225 9.08 -7.16 -17.08
N ARG A 226 8.22 -6.14 -17.22
CA ARG A 226 6.93 -6.05 -16.52
C ARG A 226 6.05 -7.26 -16.84
N VAL A 227 5.59 -7.94 -15.79
CA VAL A 227 4.60 -9.01 -15.82
C VAL A 227 3.48 -8.69 -14.82
N GLU A 228 2.36 -9.42 -14.88
CA GLU A 228 1.37 -9.34 -13.79
C GLU A 228 2.03 -9.75 -12.47
N TRP A 229 2.02 -8.85 -11.49
CA TRP A 229 2.93 -8.92 -10.35
C TRP A 229 2.25 -9.10 -8.99
N CYS A 230 0.95 -9.42 -8.96
CA CYS A 230 0.19 -9.65 -7.72
C CYS A 230 0.81 -10.75 -6.84
N ALA A 231 1.12 -11.91 -7.41
CA ALA A 231 1.75 -13.02 -6.71
C ALA A 231 3.23 -12.76 -6.40
N CYS A 232 3.94 -12.03 -7.28
CA CYS A 232 5.31 -11.57 -7.00
C CYS A 232 5.34 -10.67 -5.77
N PHE A 233 4.35 -9.79 -5.62
CA PHE A 233 4.18 -8.91 -4.46
C PHE A 233 3.96 -9.70 -3.17
N VAL A 234 3.04 -10.68 -3.15
CA VAL A 234 2.83 -11.52 -1.96
C VAL A 234 4.10 -12.29 -1.60
N SER A 235 4.78 -12.87 -2.60
CA SER A 235 6.06 -13.55 -2.40
C SER A 235 7.14 -12.62 -1.86
N TRP A 236 7.22 -11.39 -2.36
CA TRP A 236 8.17 -10.40 -1.87
C TRP A 236 7.88 -10.04 -0.42
N CYS A 237 6.63 -9.80 -0.05
CA CYS A 237 6.27 -9.51 1.34
C CYS A 237 6.61 -10.68 2.27
N ALA A 238 6.37 -11.92 1.83
CA ALA A 238 6.76 -13.12 2.57
C ALA A 238 8.29 -13.26 2.70
N ASN A 239 9.06 -12.89 1.67
CA ASN A 239 10.53 -12.86 1.71
C ASN A 239 11.04 -11.89 2.77
N GLU A 240 10.52 -10.66 2.79
CA GLU A 240 10.95 -9.65 3.76
C GLU A 240 10.67 -10.05 5.21
N CYS A 241 9.70 -10.96 5.42
CA CYS A 241 9.39 -11.53 6.73
C CYS A 241 10.17 -12.83 7.03
N GLY A 242 10.96 -13.37 6.11
CA GLY A 242 11.60 -14.68 6.25
C GLY A 242 10.66 -15.89 6.06
N TYR A 243 9.38 -15.65 5.77
CA TYR A 243 8.33 -16.67 5.72
C TYR A 243 8.47 -17.69 4.58
N ILE A 244 9.24 -17.35 3.54
CA ILE A 244 9.60 -18.31 2.48
C ILE A 244 10.57 -19.34 3.02
N ASP A 245 11.65 -18.91 3.69
CA ASP A 245 12.69 -19.79 4.21
C ASP A 245 12.16 -20.66 5.35
N ASP A 246 11.24 -20.13 6.15
CA ASP A 246 10.55 -20.85 7.23
C ASP A 246 9.45 -21.80 6.71
N GLY A 247 9.12 -21.75 5.40
CA GLY A 247 8.12 -22.63 4.79
C GLY A 247 6.68 -22.32 5.22
N ILE A 248 6.42 -21.07 5.60
CA ILE A 248 5.11 -20.55 6.05
C ILE A 248 4.26 -20.11 4.86
N ILE A 249 4.88 -19.43 3.87
CA ILE A 249 4.26 -18.99 2.61
C ILE A 249 5.17 -19.39 1.44
N PRO A 250 4.63 -19.90 0.31
CA PRO A 250 5.45 -20.28 -0.83
C PRO A 250 6.02 -19.06 -1.57
N LYS A 251 7.13 -19.25 -2.29
CA LYS A 251 7.52 -18.35 -3.38
C LYS A 251 6.73 -18.74 -4.64
N TYR A 252 5.87 -17.85 -5.14
CA TYR A 252 5.04 -18.08 -6.33
C TYR A 252 4.81 -16.79 -7.16
N ALA A 253 4.73 -16.95 -8.48
CA ALA A 253 4.34 -15.87 -9.40
C ALA A 253 3.01 -16.17 -10.12
N GLY A 254 2.52 -17.41 -10.07
CA GLY A 254 1.21 -17.78 -10.60
C GLY A 254 0.24 -18.12 -9.47
N CYS A 255 -0.91 -17.44 -9.41
CA CYS A 255 -1.91 -17.61 -8.36
C CYS A 255 -2.32 -19.08 -8.16
N VAL A 256 -2.48 -19.83 -9.26
CA VAL A 256 -2.83 -21.26 -9.26
C VAL A 256 -1.83 -22.09 -8.45
N ASN A 257 -0.53 -21.77 -8.54
CA ASN A 257 0.51 -22.48 -7.79
C ASN A 257 0.43 -22.17 -6.29
N GLY A 258 0.11 -20.93 -5.92
CA GLY A 258 -0.12 -20.54 -4.53
C GLY A 258 -1.30 -21.29 -3.92
N VAL A 259 -2.44 -21.33 -4.63
CA VAL A 259 -3.63 -22.11 -4.23
C VAL A 259 -3.28 -23.58 -4.01
N GLN A 260 -2.61 -24.20 -4.99
CA GLN A 260 -2.28 -25.62 -4.92
C GLN A 260 -1.40 -25.93 -3.70
N TRP A 261 -0.41 -25.08 -3.42
CA TRP A 261 0.48 -25.23 -2.27
C TRP A 261 -0.27 -25.23 -0.93
N PHE A 262 -1.20 -24.28 -0.73
CA PHE A 262 -2.01 -24.22 0.49
C PHE A 262 -2.97 -25.41 0.61
N ARG A 263 -3.57 -25.84 -0.51
CA ARG A 263 -4.45 -27.03 -0.54
C ARG A 263 -3.72 -28.31 -0.17
N ASP A 264 -2.53 -28.53 -0.72
CA ASP A 264 -1.72 -29.74 -0.46
C ASP A 264 -1.31 -29.87 1.01
N ARG A 265 -1.35 -28.75 1.75
CA ARG A 265 -1.00 -28.68 3.17
C ARG A 265 -2.21 -28.65 4.10
N GLY A 266 -3.42 -28.71 3.56
CA GLY A 266 -4.66 -28.58 4.34
C GLY A 266 -4.84 -27.18 4.95
N GLN A 267 -4.18 -26.18 4.37
CA GLN A 267 -4.15 -24.78 4.81
C GLN A 267 -5.04 -23.91 3.92
N TRP A 268 -6.19 -24.44 3.49
CA TRP A 268 -7.09 -23.79 2.53
C TRP A 268 -8.50 -23.64 3.10
N ALA A 269 -9.11 -22.48 2.90
CA ALA A 269 -10.52 -22.22 3.16
C ALA A 269 -11.21 -21.61 1.93
N ASP A 270 -12.53 -21.79 1.82
CA ASP A 270 -13.33 -21.18 0.75
C ASP A 270 -13.66 -19.71 1.04
N GLY A 271 -14.26 -19.03 0.07
CA GLY A 271 -14.57 -17.58 0.14
C GLY A 271 -15.54 -17.17 1.26
N SER A 272 -16.20 -18.10 1.95
CA SER A 272 -17.11 -17.80 3.07
C SER A 272 -16.41 -17.67 4.43
N TYR A 273 -15.12 -18.03 4.50
CA TYR A 273 -14.30 -17.90 5.70
C TYR A 273 -14.12 -16.42 6.10
N GLU A 274 -14.12 -16.14 7.41
CA GLU A 274 -13.73 -14.84 7.96
C GLU A 274 -12.22 -14.83 8.24
N PRO A 275 -11.40 -14.18 7.40
CA PRO A 275 -9.95 -14.30 7.49
C PRO A 275 -9.32 -13.49 8.61
N SER A 276 -8.27 -14.04 9.22
CA SER A 276 -7.40 -13.30 10.12
C SER A 276 -6.38 -12.46 9.33
N PRO A 277 -5.82 -11.38 9.92
CA PRO A 277 -4.69 -10.66 9.33
C PRO A 277 -3.57 -11.61 8.87
N GLY A 278 -2.94 -11.30 7.74
CA GLY A 278 -1.90 -12.12 7.13
C GLY A 278 -2.40 -13.34 6.34
N THR A 279 -3.71 -13.63 6.33
CA THR A 279 -4.27 -14.64 5.43
C THR A 279 -4.01 -14.24 3.97
N ILE A 280 -3.68 -15.19 3.08
CA ILE A 280 -3.50 -14.91 1.66
C ILE A 280 -4.83 -15.10 0.96
N ILE A 281 -5.36 -14.04 0.36
CA ILE A 281 -6.63 -14.08 -0.39
C ILE A 281 -6.35 -14.35 -1.87
N PHE A 282 -7.23 -15.13 -2.52
CA PHE A 282 -7.20 -15.40 -3.94
C PHE A 282 -8.56 -15.08 -4.56
N PHE A 283 -8.53 -14.60 -5.81
CA PHE A 283 -9.71 -14.17 -6.54
C PHE A 283 -9.85 -14.93 -7.86
N ASP A 284 -11.10 -15.08 -8.28
CA ASP A 284 -11.55 -15.63 -9.55
C ASP A 284 -12.64 -14.67 -10.04
N TRP A 285 -12.29 -13.78 -10.94
CA TRP A 285 -13.15 -12.64 -11.30
C TRP A 285 -14.33 -13.07 -12.16
N GLU A 286 -14.10 -14.04 -13.04
CA GLU A 286 -15.07 -14.56 -14.00
C GLU A 286 -15.85 -15.78 -13.46
N GLY A 287 -15.38 -16.41 -12.37
CA GLY A 287 -15.97 -17.60 -11.78
C GLY A 287 -15.71 -18.87 -12.59
N ASP A 288 -14.61 -18.93 -13.34
CA ASP A 288 -14.28 -20.06 -14.22
C ASP A 288 -13.51 -21.19 -13.50
N GLY A 289 -13.19 -20.98 -12.23
CA GLY A 289 -12.48 -21.93 -11.37
C GLY A 289 -10.95 -21.77 -11.40
N VAL A 290 -10.42 -20.81 -12.16
CA VAL A 290 -9.01 -20.43 -12.25
C VAL A 290 -8.80 -19.13 -11.51
N THR A 291 -7.71 -19.02 -10.76
CA THR A 291 -7.41 -17.80 -9.99
C THR A 291 -6.66 -16.77 -10.81
N ASP A 292 -7.17 -15.55 -10.81
CA ASP A 292 -6.60 -14.41 -11.55
C ASP A 292 -5.71 -13.53 -10.69
N HIS A 293 -6.03 -13.43 -9.40
CA HIS A 293 -5.40 -12.46 -8.52
C HIS A 293 -5.20 -12.98 -7.09
N THR A 294 -4.30 -12.31 -6.37
CA THR A 294 -3.99 -12.63 -4.97
C THR A 294 -3.57 -11.38 -4.22
N GLY A 295 -3.82 -11.36 -2.92
CA GLY A 295 -3.43 -10.29 -2.02
C GLY A 295 -3.23 -10.78 -0.59
N ILE A 296 -2.93 -9.86 0.31
CA ILE A 296 -2.75 -10.14 1.74
C ILE A 296 -3.91 -9.52 2.50
N VAL A 297 -4.58 -10.29 3.35
CA VAL A 297 -5.64 -9.79 4.23
C VAL A 297 -5.01 -8.90 5.29
N GLN A 298 -5.43 -7.63 5.32
CA GLN A 298 -5.07 -6.68 6.37
C GLN A 298 -5.85 -6.97 7.64
N LYS A 299 -7.19 -7.06 7.54
CA LYS A 299 -8.10 -7.37 8.64
C LYS A 299 -9.45 -7.83 8.09
N CYS A 300 -10.27 -8.42 8.96
CA CYS A 300 -11.68 -8.69 8.69
C CYS A 300 -12.52 -8.14 9.84
N GLU A 301 -13.47 -7.27 9.53
CA GLU A 301 -14.32 -6.61 10.53
C GLU A 301 -15.70 -6.35 9.93
N ASN A 302 -16.76 -6.59 10.71
CA ASN A 302 -18.15 -6.37 10.27
C ASN A 302 -18.48 -7.04 8.92
N SER A 303 -18.04 -8.29 8.73
CA SER A 303 -18.18 -9.05 7.47
C SER A 303 -17.59 -8.37 6.23
N THR A 304 -16.62 -7.49 6.43
CA THR A 304 -15.84 -6.83 5.37
C THR A 304 -14.38 -7.22 5.52
N VAL A 305 -13.81 -7.77 4.45
CA VAL A 305 -12.39 -8.10 4.33
C VAL A 305 -11.66 -6.89 3.77
N TYR A 306 -10.63 -6.44 4.46
CA TYR A 306 -9.70 -5.40 4.02
C TYR A 306 -8.43 -6.08 3.53
N THR A 307 -7.95 -5.73 2.34
CA THR A 307 -6.81 -6.38 1.68
C THR A 307 -5.77 -5.36 1.27
N VAL A 308 -4.53 -5.81 1.14
CA VAL A 308 -3.45 -5.11 0.44
C VAL A 308 -3.09 -5.92 -0.79
N GLU A 309 -3.25 -5.29 -1.95
CA GLU A 309 -3.14 -5.95 -3.25
C GLU A 309 -2.11 -5.23 -4.10
N GLY A 310 -1.08 -5.99 -4.50
CA GLY A 310 -0.18 -5.59 -5.57
C GLY A 310 -0.87 -5.78 -6.92
N ASN A 311 -0.51 -4.95 -7.89
CA ASN A 311 -0.99 -5.04 -9.27
C ASN A 311 -2.51 -4.82 -9.42
N SER A 312 -3.11 -4.05 -8.51
CA SER A 312 -4.49 -3.61 -8.63
C SER A 312 -4.48 -2.28 -9.39
N GLY A 313 -4.81 -2.32 -10.68
CA GLY A 313 -4.67 -1.17 -11.59
C GLY A 313 -3.22 -0.73 -11.79
N ASP A 314 -2.29 -1.70 -11.80
CA ASP A 314 -0.82 -1.53 -11.84
C ASP A 314 -0.25 -0.76 -10.64
N THR A 315 -0.95 -0.80 -9.50
CA THR A 315 -0.58 -0.15 -8.23
C THR A 315 -0.70 -1.14 -7.07
N CYS A 316 0.13 -0.96 -6.03
CA CYS A 316 -0.09 -1.57 -4.72
C CYS A 316 -1.07 -0.71 -3.91
N ARG A 317 -2.26 -1.20 -3.62
CA ARG A 317 -3.31 -0.42 -2.93
C ARG A 317 -4.14 -1.27 -1.99
N THR A 318 -4.89 -0.62 -1.12
CA THR A 318 -5.85 -1.30 -0.24
C THR A 318 -7.20 -1.47 -0.96
N LYS A 319 -7.87 -2.59 -0.73
CA LYS A 319 -9.22 -2.87 -1.24
C LYS A 319 -10.11 -3.42 -0.14
N THR A 320 -11.42 -3.44 -0.39
CA THR A 320 -12.40 -4.04 0.51
C THR A 320 -13.39 -4.91 -0.24
N TYR A 321 -13.79 -6.02 0.39
CA TYR A 321 -14.74 -6.98 -0.17
C TYR A 321 -15.67 -7.52 0.93
N PRO A 322 -16.95 -7.77 0.64
CA PRO A 322 -17.79 -8.54 1.55
C PRO A 322 -17.24 -9.96 1.71
N VAL A 323 -17.29 -10.49 2.93
CA VAL A 323 -17.07 -11.93 3.17
C VAL A 323 -18.08 -12.74 2.35
N GLY A 324 -17.62 -13.81 1.68
CA GLY A 324 -18.47 -14.60 0.79
C GLY A 324 -18.77 -13.94 -0.57
N SER A 325 -18.09 -12.85 -0.91
CA SER A 325 -18.21 -12.23 -2.24
C SER A 325 -17.90 -13.26 -3.34
N SER A 326 -18.68 -13.23 -4.43
CA SER A 326 -18.59 -14.22 -5.51
C SER A 326 -17.26 -14.21 -6.26
N VAL A 327 -16.49 -13.13 -6.16
CA VAL A 327 -15.17 -13.01 -6.78
C VAL A 327 -14.04 -13.56 -5.90
N ILE A 328 -14.32 -13.90 -4.64
CA ILE A 328 -13.33 -14.48 -3.74
C ILE A 328 -13.31 -15.98 -3.99
N TYR A 329 -12.20 -16.46 -4.56
CA TYR A 329 -11.98 -17.88 -4.82
C TYR A 329 -11.74 -18.65 -3.52
N GLY A 330 -10.99 -18.04 -2.60
CA GLY A 330 -10.73 -18.59 -1.27
C GLY A 330 -9.47 -18.02 -0.63
N TYR A 331 -9.00 -18.72 0.39
CA TYR A 331 -7.95 -18.24 1.28
C TYR A 331 -6.90 -19.33 1.52
N GLY A 332 -5.63 -18.95 1.37
CA GLY A 332 -4.51 -19.66 1.95
C GLY A 332 -4.29 -19.19 3.40
N ILE A 333 -4.18 -20.13 4.33
CA ILE A 333 -4.04 -19.88 5.77
C ILE A 333 -2.60 -20.23 6.20
N PRO A 334 -1.66 -19.27 6.24
CA PRO A 334 -0.31 -19.52 6.71
C PRO A 334 -0.31 -20.01 8.16
N ALA A 335 0.64 -20.88 8.49
CA ALA A 335 0.89 -21.30 9.88
C ALA A 335 2.10 -20.53 10.41
N TYR A 336 1.85 -19.30 10.88
CA TYR A 336 2.85 -18.41 11.46
C TYR A 336 3.55 -19.00 12.69
#